data_AF-A0A848UW05-F1
#
_entry.id   AF-A0A848UW05-F1
#
_cell.length_a   1.000
_cell.length_b   1.000
_cell.length_c   1.000
_cell.angle_alpha   90.00
_cell.angle_beta   90.00
_cell.angle_gamma   90.00
#
_symmetry.space_group_name_H-M   'P 1'
#
loop_
_entity.id
_entity.type
_entity.pdbx_description
1 polymer ?
#
loop_
_entity_poly.entity_id
_entity_poly.type
_entity_poly.pdbx_seq_one_letter_code
_entity_poly.pdbx_strand_id
1 'polypeptide(L)'
;ANAMGVGDPSNFVRLQALFGNDDGAVRASLKGFSMTDEQILETIAECYASTGYILDPHGAIGYQGLKQFGNGIFLETAHPAKFKATVEKAIGKSIDLPEPLAEALVKEGKAIKMDKQYTELKQFLMP
;
A
#
# COMPACT_ATOMS: atom_id res chain seq x y z
N ALA A 1 -0.61 -2.60 -5.49
CA ALA A 1 -0.59 -1.84 -4.21
C ALA A 1 -1.28 -0.47 -4.41
N ASN A 2 -2.61 -0.42 -4.43
CA ASN A 2 -3.35 0.77 -4.88
C ASN A 2 -3.19 1.99 -3.95
N ALA A 3 -2.99 1.79 -2.64
CA ALA A 3 -2.81 2.89 -1.69
C ALA A 3 -1.50 3.67 -1.90
N MET A 4 -0.55 3.11 -2.67
CA MET A 4 0.72 3.74 -3.03
C MET A 4 0.71 4.39 -4.42
N GLY A 5 -0.44 4.41 -5.12
CA GLY A 5 -0.61 5.07 -6.42
C GLY A 5 -0.69 6.60 -6.30
N VAL A 6 0.36 7.24 -5.77
CA VAL A 6 0.43 8.68 -5.47
C VAL A 6 1.35 9.37 -6.46
N GLY A 7 0.81 10.31 -7.24
CA GLY A 7 1.59 11.10 -8.23
C GLY A 7 2.35 12.29 -7.64
N ASP A 8 1.83 12.87 -6.55
CA ASP A 8 2.45 14.00 -5.84
C ASP A 8 2.46 13.73 -4.32
N PRO A 9 3.56 13.18 -3.77
CA PRO A 9 3.63 12.78 -2.37
C PRO A 9 3.69 14.00 -1.44
N SER A 10 2.56 14.36 -0.84
CA SER A 10 2.38 15.57 -0.02
C SER A 10 3.33 15.74 1.17
N ASN A 11 3.92 14.65 1.69
CA ASN A 11 4.90 14.71 2.78
C ASN A 11 6.36 14.89 2.30
N PHE A 12 6.62 14.90 0.99
CA PHE A 12 7.99 15.03 0.47
C PHE A 12 8.63 16.38 0.84
N VAL A 13 7.85 17.46 0.85
CA VAL A 13 8.32 18.77 1.32
C VAL A 13 8.76 18.77 2.78
N ARG A 14 8.11 17.95 3.63
CA ARG A 14 8.51 17.79 5.04
C ARG A 14 9.78 16.99 5.17
N LEU A 15 9.97 15.98 4.32
CA LEU A 15 11.22 15.23 4.23
C LEU A 15 12.37 16.17 3.84
N GLN A 16 12.21 16.99 2.80
CA GLN A 16 13.24 17.96 2.40
C GLN A 16 13.57 18.93 3.53
N ALA A 17 12.56 19.48 4.21
CA ALA A 17 12.76 20.36 5.35
C ALA A 17 13.54 19.70 6.51
N LEU A 18 13.30 18.40 6.78
CA LEU A 18 14.03 17.64 7.81
C LEU A 18 15.53 17.53 7.48
N PHE A 19 15.88 17.49 6.19
CA PHE A 19 17.26 17.45 5.70
C PHE A 19 17.80 18.85 5.33
N GLY A 20 17.20 19.93 5.85
CA GLY A 20 17.68 21.30 5.60
C GLY A 20 17.51 21.76 4.15
N ASN A 21 16.58 21.15 3.41
CA ASN A 21 16.38 21.32 1.96
C ASN A 21 17.61 20.94 1.11
N ASP A 22 18.46 20.03 1.62
CA ASP A 22 19.58 19.46 0.88
C ASP A 22 19.17 18.10 0.27
N ASP A 23 18.87 18.12 -1.03
CA ASP A 23 18.52 16.90 -1.78
C ASP A 23 19.67 15.88 -1.83
N GLY A 24 20.92 16.33 -1.73
CA GLY A 24 22.10 15.46 -1.65
C GLY A 24 22.11 14.68 -0.34
N ALA A 25 21.83 15.34 0.78
CA ALA A 25 21.70 14.70 2.09
C ALA A 25 20.53 13.70 2.14
N VAL A 26 19.40 14.01 1.51
CA VAL A 26 18.26 13.08 1.35
C VAL A 26 18.71 11.82 0.59
N ARG A 27 19.34 11.98 -0.57
CA ARG A 27 19.79 10.85 -1.42
C ARG A 27 20.90 10.01 -0.76
N ALA A 28 21.74 10.62 0.07
CA ALA A 28 22.74 9.90 0.84
C ALA A 28 22.12 9.04 1.96
N SER A 29 20.96 9.43 2.47
CA SER A 29 20.30 8.80 3.63
C SER A 29 19.16 7.85 3.26
N LEU A 30 18.54 8.01 2.08
CA LEU A 30 17.37 7.26 1.66
C LEU A 30 17.58 6.58 0.30
N LYS A 31 17.08 5.36 0.19
CA LYS A 31 17.02 4.61 -1.07
C LYS A 31 15.58 4.38 -1.48
N GLY A 32 15.31 4.56 -2.78
CA GLY A 32 14.04 4.21 -3.39
C GLY A 32 14.07 2.79 -3.94
N PHE A 33 12.91 2.14 -3.95
CA PHE A 33 12.69 0.84 -4.58
C PHE A 33 11.30 0.85 -5.22
N SER A 34 11.16 0.15 -6.34
CA SER A 34 9.91 0.04 -7.08
C SER A 34 9.72 -1.36 -7.62
N MET A 35 8.46 -1.75 -7.81
CA MET A 35 8.07 -3.05 -8.34
C MET A 35 6.88 -2.89 -9.29
N THR A 36 6.79 -3.79 -10.26
CA THR A 36 5.57 -3.98 -11.06
C THR A 36 4.55 -4.84 -10.31
N ASP A 37 3.30 -4.85 -10.77
CA ASP A 37 2.26 -5.69 -10.17
C ASP A 37 2.58 -7.18 -10.30
N GLU A 38 3.26 -7.59 -11.38
CA GLU A 38 3.73 -8.97 -11.58
C GLU A 38 4.76 -9.37 -10.52
N GLN A 39 5.75 -8.52 -10.29
CA GLN A 39 6.78 -8.75 -9.27
C GLN A 39 6.19 -8.82 -7.86
N ILE A 40 5.12 -8.06 -7.59
CA ILE A 40 4.39 -8.13 -6.31
C ILE A 40 3.76 -9.51 -6.15
N LEU A 41 3.09 -10.04 -7.18
CA LEU A 41 2.48 -11.38 -7.13
C LEU A 41 3.54 -12.47 -6.89
N GLU A 42 4.66 -12.42 -7.62
CA GLU A 42 5.78 -13.33 -7.45
C GLU A 42 6.32 -13.29 -6.02
N THR A 43 6.52 -12.09 -5.47
CA THR A 43 7.03 -11.89 -4.12
C THR A 43 6.11 -12.47 -3.05
N ILE A 44 4.80 -12.26 -3.18
CA ILE A 44 3.80 -12.85 -2.26
C ILE A 44 3.87 -14.38 -2.33
N ALA A 45 3.90 -14.94 -3.54
CA ALA A 45 3.97 -16.39 -3.76
C ALA A 45 5.25 -17.00 -3.16
N GLU A 46 6.41 -16.40 -3.41
CA GLU A 46 7.71 -16.86 -2.90
C GLU A 46 7.78 -16.79 -1.37
N CYS A 47 7.32 -15.69 -0.76
CA CYS A 47 7.30 -15.54 0.69
C CYS A 47 6.40 -16.61 1.33
N TYR A 48 5.20 -16.81 0.77
CA TYR A 48 4.28 -17.82 1.25
C TYR A 48 4.84 -19.25 1.10
N ALA A 49 5.44 -19.57 -0.05
CA ALA A 49 6.03 -20.89 -0.29
C ALA A 49 7.22 -21.19 0.64
N SER A 50 8.04 -20.19 0.97
CA SER A 50 9.24 -20.36 1.79
C SER A 50 9.00 -20.28 3.30
N THR A 51 7.99 -19.53 3.74
CA THR A 51 7.80 -19.23 5.18
C THR A 51 6.40 -19.55 5.70
N GLY A 52 5.41 -19.73 4.82
CA GLY A 52 4.00 -19.78 5.19
C GLY A 52 3.37 -18.43 5.55
N TYR A 53 4.15 -17.35 5.59
CA TYR A 53 3.64 -15.99 5.86
C TYR A 53 3.02 -15.40 4.59
N ILE A 54 1.89 -14.69 4.76
CA ILE A 54 1.15 -14.07 3.65
C ILE A 54 1.32 -12.56 3.73
N LEU A 55 2.02 -12.00 2.75
CA LEU A 55 2.19 -10.55 2.60
C LEU A 55 0.94 -9.93 1.97
N ASP A 56 0.62 -8.71 2.40
CA ASP A 56 -0.23 -7.81 1.64
C ASP A 56 0.57 -7.21 0.44
N PRO A 57 -0.07 -6.75 -0.65
CA PRO A 57 0.64 -6.16 -1.79
C PRO A 57 1.57 -4.99 -1.46
N HIS A 58 1.30 -4.24 -0.38
CA HIS A 58 2.14 -3.13 0.09
C HIS A 58 3.33 -3.68 0.90
N GLY A 59 3.07 -4.60 1.83
CA GLY A 59 4.12 -5.33 2.56
C GLY A 59 5.09 -6.07 1.64
N ALA A 60 4.62 -6.64 0.52
CA ALA A 60 5.46 -7.28 -0.48
C ALA A 60 6.54 -6.34 -1.06
N ILE A 61 6.19 -5.06 -1.32
CA ILE A 61 7.16 -4.07 -1.78
C ILE A 61 8.21 -3.77 -0.71
N GLY A 62 7.77 -3.59 0.53
CA GLY A 62 8.67 -3.35 1.67
C GLY A 62 9.60 -4.54 1.94
N TYR A 63 9.06 -5.75 1.87
CA TYR A 63 9.79 -7.00 2.06
C TYR A 63 10.87 -7.19 0.99
N GLN A 64 10.54 -7.01 -0.29
CA GLN A 64 11.55 -7.12 -1.34
C GLN A 64 12.57 -5.97 -1.30
N GLY A 65 12.12 -4.75 -1.05
CA GLY A 65 13.04 -3.62 -0.89
C GLY A 65 14.05 -3.87 0.23
N LEU A 66 13.60 -4.43 1.35
CA LEU A 66 14.50 -4.82 2.44
C LEU A 66 15.47 -5.91 1.98
N LYS A 67 14.99 -7.01 1.38
CA LYS A 67 15.86 -8.09 0.87
C LYS A 67 16.94 -7.59 -0.10
N GLN A 68 16.61 -6.60 -0.94
CA GLN A 68 17.57 -6.00 -1.87
C GLN A 68 18.66 -5.19 -1.16
N PHE A 69 18.33 -4.51 -0.06
CA PHE A 69 19.25 -3.58 0.62
C PHE A 69 19.89 -4.12 1.90
N GLY A 70 19.43 -5.25 2.44
CA GLY A 70 20.07 -5.95 3.55
C GLY A 70 19.09 -6.53 4.58
N ASN A 71 19.52 -6.55 5.84
CA ASN A 71 18.73 -7.04 6.97
C ASN A 71 18.13 -5.88 7.74
N GLY A 72 16.91 -6.06 8.26
CA GLY A 72 16.21 -5.01 9.00
C GLY A 72 14.75 -5.35 9.24
N ILE A 73 13.92 -4.32 9.37
CA ILE A 73 12.49 -4.44 9.61
C ILE A 73 11.76 -3.80 8.43
N PHE A 74 10.79 -4.52 7.87
CA PHE A 74 9.82 -3.95 6.93
C PHE A 74 8.48 -3.75 7.66
N LEU A 75 7.67 -2.81 7.16
CA LEU A 75 6.37 -2.51 7.74
C LEU A 75 5.28 -3.16 6.88
N GLU A 76 4.58 -4.14 7.44
CA GLU A 76 3.34 -4.66 6.87
C GLU A 76 2.22 -3.64 7.14
N THR A 77 1.84 -2.87 6.13
CA THR A 77 0.96 -1.70 6.34
C THR A 77 -0.53 -2.04 6.27
N ALA A 78 -0.88 -3.25 5.81
CA ALA A 78 -2.25 -3.72 5.78
C ALA A 78 -2.36 -5.23 6.05
N HIS A 79 -3.55 -5.66 6.48
CA HIS A 79 -3.87 -7.08 6.56
C HIS A 79 -4.14 -7.66 5.15
N PRO A 80 -3.64 -8.86 4.79
CA PRO A 80 -3.82 -9.47 3.46
C PRO A 80 -5.28 -9.57 3.00
N ALA A 81 -6.21 -9.81 3.93
CA ALA A 81 -7.64 -9.89 3.64
C ALA A 81 -8.23 -8.61 3.02
N LYS A 82 -7.60 -7.44 3.21
CA LYS A 82 -8.01 -6.19 2.53
C LYS A 82 -7.77 -6.24 1.02
N PHE A 83 -6.89 -7.13 0.57
CA PHE A 83 -6.50 -7.33 -0.83
C PHE A 83 -6.70 -8.78 -1.27
N LYS A 84 -7.75 -9.42 -0.74
CA LYS A 84 -8.05 -10.85 -0.90
C LYS A 84 -7.84 -11.36 -2.33
N ALA A 85 -8.46 -10.72 -3.33
CA ALA A 85 -8.35 -11.15 -4.72
C ALA A 85 -6.89 -11.21 -5.24
N THR A 86 -6.07 -10.21 -4.93
CA THR A 86 -4.65 -10.17 -5.32
C THR A 86 -3.86 -11.26 -4.61
N VAL A 87 -4.09 -11.41 -3.30
CA VAL A 87 -3.39 -12.40 -2.48
C VAL A 87 -3.72 -13.82 -2.92
N GLU A 88 -5.01 -14.14 -3.11
CA GLU A 88 -5.47 -15.45 -3.57
C GLU A 88 -4.95 -15.78 -4.96
N LYS A 89 -4.88 -14.79 -5.87
CA LYS A 89 -4.25 -14.94 -7.18
C LYS A 89 -2.77 -15.33 -7.05
N ALA A 90 -2.04 -14.72 -6.13
CA ALA A 90 -0.61 -15.00 -5.93
C ALA A 90 -0.35 -16.39 -5.35
N ILE A 91 -1.14 -16.80 -4.35
CA ILE A 91 -0.87 -18.03 -3.58
C ILE A 91 -1.70 -19.25 -4.02
N GLY A 92 -2.68 -19.07 -4.92
CA GLY A 92 -3.49 -20.16 -5.48
C GLY A 92 -4.46 -20.82 -4.50
N LYS A 93 -4.75 -20.20 -3.35
CA LYS A 93 -5.68 -20.70 -2.34
C LYS A 93 -6.53 -19.56 -1.78
N SER A 94 -7.67 -19.91 -1.18
CA SER A 94 -8.50 -18.91 -0.51
C SER A 94 -7.91 -18.50 0.84
N ILE A 95 -8.14 -17.25 1.24
CA ILE A 95 -7.82 -16.76 2.59
C ILE A 95 -9.11 -16.35 3.32
N ASP A 96 -9.13 -16.60 4.63
CA ASP A 96 -10.26 -16.22 5.46
C ASP A 96 -10.37 -14.70 5.59
N LEU A 97 -11.60 -14.21 5.60
CA LEU A 97 -11.89 -12.83 5.96
C LEU A 97 -12.07 -12.74 7.48
N PRO A 98 -11.32 -11.86 8.17
CA PRO A 98 -11.60 -11.55 9.56
C PRO A 98 -13.06 -11.08 9.72
N GLU A 99 -13.73 -11.53 10.77
CA GLU A 99 -15.14 -11.23 11.04
C GLU A 99 -15.48 -9.73 10.93
N PRO A 100 -14.71 -8.78 11.51
CA PRO A 100 -15.03 -7.35 11.37
C PRO A 100 -15.02 -6.86 9.92
N LEU A 101 -14.15 -7.42 9.07
CA LEU A 101 -14.08 -7.07 7.66
C LEU A 101 -15.23 -7.71 6.88
N ALA A 102 -15.56 -8.97 7.18
CA ALA A 102 -16.69 -9.66 6.57
C ALA A 102 -18.02 -8.94 6.85
N GLU A 103 -18.24 -8.52 8.10
CA GLU A 103 -19.42 -7.74 8.49
C GLU A 103 -19.48 -6.37 7.80
N ALA A 104 -18.34 -5.72 7.60
CA ALA A 104 -18.29 -4.41 6.95
C ALA A 104 -18.63 -4.50 5.45
N LEU A 105 -18.20 -5.57 4.77
CA LEU A 105 -18.37 -5.73 3.32
C LEU A 105 -19.81 -6.02 2.88
N VAL A 106 -20.65 -6.57 3.77
CA VAL A 106 -22.07 -6.85 3.48
C VAL A 106 -22.99 -5.66 3.75
N LYS A 107 -22.49 -4.58 4.36
CA LYS A 107 -23.27 -3.37 4.62
C LYS A 107 -23.49 -2.59 3.33
N GLU A 108 -24.67 -2.01 3.19
CA GLU A 108 -24.97 -1.12 2.08
C GLU A 108 -24.06 0.11 2.10
N GLY A 109 -23.30 0.32 1.03
CA GLY A 109 -22.45 1.48 0.86
C GLY A 109 -23.27 2.74 0.62
N LYS A 110 -23.09 3.74 1.48
CA LYS A 110 -23.72 5.07 1.33
C LYS A 110 -22.71 6.06 0.78
N ALA A 111 -22.67 6.22 -0.54
CA ALA A 111 -21.83 7.18 -1.23
C ALA A 111 -22.68 8.05 -2.16
N ILE A 112 -22.41 9.36 -2.16
CA ILE A 112 -23.04 10.31 -3.08
C ILE A 112 -22.06 10.54 -4.22
N LYS A 113 -22.50 10.28 -5.46
CA LYS A 113 -21.71 10.56 -6.66
C LYS A 113 -21.65 12.07 -6.88
N MET A 114 -20.47 12.57 -7.22
CA MET A 114 -20.19 13.99 -7.44
C MET A 114 -19.15 14.12 -8.57
N ASP A 115 -19.21 15.20 -9.34
CA ASP A 115 -18.19 15.47 -10.35
C ASP A 115 -16.91 16.03 -9.70
N LYS A 116 -15.81 16.07 -10.47
CA LYS A 116 -14.50 16.53 -9.98
C LYS A 116 -14.43 18.07 -9.90
N GLN A 117 -15.43 18.70 -9.28
CA GLN A 117 -15.58 20.15 -9.18
C GLN A 117 -15.55 20.63 -7.73
N TYR A 118 -14.58 21.47 -7.40
CA TYR A 118 -14.44 22.02 -6.04
C TYR A 118 -15.69 22.78 -5.58
N THR A 119 -16.32 23.52 -6.49
CA THR A 119 -17.53 24.31 -6.19
C THR A 119 -18.71 23.44 -5.77
N GLU A 120 -18.91 22.30 -6.42
CA GLU A 120 -19.95 21.33 -6.09
C GLU A 120 -19.72 20.72 -4.70
N LEU A 121 -18.47 20.29 -4.44
CA LEU A 121 -18.10 19.77 -3.12
C LEU A 121 -18.28 20.81 -2.02
N LYS A 122 -17.87 22.06 -2.26
CA LYS A 122 -18.02 23.15 -1.31
C LYS A 122 -19.48 23.41 -0.98
N GLN A 123 -20.35 23.49 -1.99
CA GLN A 123 -21.79 23.70 -1.79
C GLN A 123 -22.45 22.54 -1.06
N PHE A 124 -22.01 21.31 -1.30
CA PHE A 124 -22.53 20.15 -0.59
C PHE A 124 -22.18 20.16 0.91
N LEU A 125 -20.98 20.61 1.27
CA LEU A 125 -20.49 20.61 2.66
C LEU A 125 -20.90 21.85 3.47
N MET A 126 -21.10 22.98 2.79
CA MET A 126 -21.41 24.26 3.44
C MET A 126 -22.89 24.60 3.21
N PRO A 127 -23.73 24.65 4.26
CA PRO A 127 -25.13 25.04 4.15
C PRO A 127 -25.31 26.51 3.73
#